data_AF-A0A960VUF2-F1
#
_entry.id   AF-A0A960VUF2-F1
#
_cell.length_a   1.000
_cell.length_b   1.000
_cell.length_c   1.000
_cell.angle_alpha   90.00
_cell.angle_beta   90.00
_cell.angle_gamma   90.00
#
_symmetry.space_group_name_H-M   'P 1'
#
loop_
_entity.id
_entity.type
_entity.pdbx_description
1 polymer ?
#
loop_
_entity_poly.entity_id
_entity_poly.type
_entity_poly.pdbx_seq_one_letter_code
_entity_poly.pdbx_strand_id
1 'polypeptide(L)'
;MPFSPRLLMMSSICLASMVALVANVLNGPPALVGLSRDGFGWLLALPLLAVVLYLASLLLQGKLPEQEALPLPETAPATDVASMQSADPWSHDTMPVVRMLDPRSEPDPIDIQASIQRMGGEEIWNEIIEAWLEEVPQNIAQLRQALLEQDMEVAERSAHSIKGSSAEILAEDIQRASALAEEQCRRGNIQSVESLLAEIEHQFERVEQHLSEHRPR
;
A
#
# COMPACT_ATOMS: atom_id res chain seq x y z
N MET A 1 -8.95 19.77 31.72
CA MET A 1 -8.36 20.04 30.39
C MET A 1 -9.31 19.45 29.35
N PRO A 2 -9.98 20.27 28.52
CA PRO A 2 -10.96 19.78 27.55
C PRO A 2 -10.28 19.34 26.25
N PHE A 3 -10.65 18.16 25.76
CA PHE A 3 -10.29 17.65 24.45
C PHE A 3 -11.03 18.42 23.35
N SER A 4 -10.32 18.74 22.26
CA SER A 4 -10.82 19.52 21.12
C SER A 4 -11.80 18.72 20.22
N PRO A 5 -12.92 19.31 19.76
CA PRO A 5 -14.00 18.61 19.03
C PRO A 5 -13.78 18.47 17.51
N ARG A 6 -12.53 18.46 17.01
CA ARG A 6 -12.28 18.45 15.55
C ARG A 6 -12.10 17.06 14.91
N LEU A 7 -11.90 15.99 15.68
CA LEU A 7 -11.69 14.65 15.12
C LEU A 7 -12.99 13.86 14.85
N LEU A 8 -14.12 14.23 15.47
CA LEU A 8 -15.38 13.50 15.32
C LEU A 8 -16.21 13.91 14.10
N MET A 9 -15.89 15.03 13.45
CA MET A 9 -16.68 15.53 12.33
C MET A 9 -16.22 14.98 10.97
N MET A 10 -14.96 14.51 10.84
CA MET A 10 -14.43 13.93 9.60
C MET A 10 -14.87 12.47 9.36
N SER A 11 -15.20 11.71 10.42
CA SER A 11 -15.71 10.34 10.26
C SER A 11 -17.19 10.29 9.83
N SER A 12 -17.97 11.34 10.11
CA SER A 12 -19.41 11.35 9.81
C SER A 12 -19.72 11.74 8.35
N ILE A 13 -18.81 12.46 7.69
CA ILE A 13 -18.97 12.91 6.30
C ILE A 13 -18.67 11.74 5.34
N CYS A 14 -17.64 10.93 5.60
CA CYS A 14 -17.35 9.74 4.79
C CYS A 14 -18.47 8.69 4.86
N LEU A 15 -19.06 8.47 6.04
CA LEU A 15 -20.14 7.50 6.20
C LEU A 15 -21.42 7.95 5.48
N ALA A 16 -21.75 9.25 5.53
CA ALA A 16 -22.92 9.81 4.86
C ALA A 16 -22.79 9.77 3.32
N SER A 17 -21.60 10.07 2.77
CA SER A 17 -21.33 9.97 1.33
C SER A 17 -21.38 8.52 0.83
N MET A 18 -20.89 7.57 1.64
CA MET A 18 -20.88 6.15 1.30
C MET A 18 -22.30 5.53 1.38
N VAL A 19 -23.11 5.92 2.37
CA VAL A 19 -24.53 5.50 2.46
C VAL A 19 -25.36 6.13 1.33
N ALA A 20 -25.11 7.39 0.96
CA ALA A 20 -25.79 8.04 -0.15
C ALA A 20 -25.45 7.41 -1.51
N LEU A 21 -24.20 7.00 -1.73
CA LEU A 21 -23.78 6.29 -2.94
C LEU A 21 -24.48 4.93 -3.07
N VAL A 22 -24.55 4.18 -1.97
CA VAL A 22 -25.24 2.87 -1.93
C VAL A 22 -26.75 3.02 -2.13
N ALA A 23 -27.38 4.03 -1.53
CA ALA A 23 -28.82 4.29 -1.71
C ALA A 23 -29.16 4.75 -3.14
N ASN A 24 -28.26 5.46 -3.83
CA ASN A 24 -28.46 5.92 -5.20
C ASN A 24 -28.27 4.78 -6.23
N VAL A 25 -27.37 3.83 -5.94
CA VAL A 25 -27.20 2.60 -6.72
C VAL A 25 -28.41 1.66 -6.58
N LEU A 26 -29.04 1.62 -5.41
CA LEU A 26 -30.21 0.76 -5.16
C LEU A 26 -31.56 1.38 -5.61
N ASN A 27 -31.65 2.71 -5.76
CA ASN A 27 -32.88 3.41 -6.17
C ASN A 27 -32.78 4.08 -7.55
N GLY A 28 -31.77 3.77 -8.36
CA GLY A 28 -31.67 4.25 -9.73
C GLY A 28 -32.87 3.79 -10.60
N PRO A 29 -33.38 4.63 -11.51
CA PRO A 29 -34.59 4.33 -12.27
C PRO A 29 -34.43 3.05 -13.12
N PRO A 30 -35.46 2.19 -13.20
CA PRO A 30 -35.40 0.87 -13.86
C PRO A 30 -35.32 0.91 -15.40
N ALA A 31 -34.77 1.97 -16.00
CA ALA A 31 -34.82 2.20 -17.45
C ALA A 31 -33.58 1.74 -18.22
N LEU A 32 -32.56 1.17 -17.59
CA LEU A 32 -31.34 0.70 -18.29
C LEU A 32 -30.94 -0.75 -17.93
N VAL A 33 -31.90 -1.58 -17.51
CA VAL A 33 -31.71 -3.04 -17.41
C VAL A 33 -32.42 -3.69 -18.59
N GLY A 34 -31.78 -3.58 -19.75
CA GLY A 34 -32.35 -4.11 -20.98
C GLY A 34 -31.36 -4.04 -22.12
N LEU A 35 -30.32 -4.87 -22.08
CA LEU A 35 -29.74 -5.54 -23.25
C LEU A 35 -28.60 -6.48 -22.86
N SER A 36 -28.58 -7.61 -23.56
CA SER A 36 -27.61 -8.70 -23.55
C SER A 36 -27.70 -9.74 -22.42
N ARG A 37 -28.40 -10.83 -22.77
CA ARG A 37 -28.00 -12.20 -22.42
C ARG A 37 -26.50 -12.36 -22.69
N ASP A 38 -25.85 -13.18 -21.86
CA ASP A 38 -24.43 -13.57 -21.88
C ASP A 38 -23.55 -12.74 -20.93
N GLY A 39 -23.60 -13.06 -19.63
CA GLY A 39 -22.78 -12.36 -18.64
C GLY A 39 -22.94 -12.83 -17.20
N PHE A 40 -23.09 -14.14 -16.96
CA PHE A 40 -23.11 -14.73 -15.61
C PHE A 40 -21.71 -15.19 -15.15
N GLY A 41 -20.67 -14.39 -15.42
CA GLY A 41 -19.28 -14.66 -15.01
C GLY A 41 -18.86 -14.02 -13.68
N TRP A 42 -19.64 -13.08 -13.15
CA TRP A 42 -19.31 -12.34 -11.92
C TRP A 42 -19.77 -13.04 -10.63
N LEU A 43 -20.49 -14.16 -10.72
CA LEU A 43 -20.96 -14.94 -9.57
C LEU A 43 -19.86 -15.77 -8.88
N LEU A 44 -18.61 -15.67 -9.31
CA LEU A 44 -17.46 -16.27 -8.63
C LEU A 44 -16.66 -15.29 -7.73
N ALA A 45 -17.05 -14.02 -7.67
CA ALA A 45 -16.48 -13.05 -6.72
C ALA A 45 -17.30 -12.93 -5.42
N LEU A 46 -17.77 -14.08 -4.90
CA LEU A 46 -18.59 -14.18 -3.68
C LEU A 46 -17.86 -14.27 -2.32
N PRO A 47 -16.53 -14.07 -2.13
CA PRO A 47 -16.00 -14.05 -0.76
C PRO A 47 -16.28 -12.71 -0.06
N LEU A 48 -16.19 -11.57 -0.77
CA LEU A 48 -16.31 -10.26 -0.14
C LEU A 48 -17.73 -9.91 0.29
N LEU A 49 -18.74 -10.22 -0.53
CA LEU A 49 -20.14 -9.97 -0.18
C LEU A 49 -20.57 -10.81 1.03
N ALA A 50 -20.13 -12.08 1.09
CA ALA A 50 -20.40 -12.96 2.22
C ALA A 50 -19.75 -12.43 3.51
N VAL A 51 -18.51 -11.94 3.44
CA VAL A 51 -17.81 -11.33 4.59
C VAL A 51 -18.52 -10.06 5.05
N VAL A 52 -18.94 -9.18 4.13
CA VAL A 52 -19.66 -7.94 4.48
C VAL A 52 -21.00 -8.24 5.13
N LEU A 53 -21.78 -9.20 4.60
CA LEU A 53 -23.06 -9.60 5.19
C LEU A 53 -22.89 -10.32 6.54
N TYR A 54 -21.83 -11.12 6.69
CA TYR A 54 -21.51 -11.78 7.95
C TYR A 54 -21.11 -10.78 9.04
N LEU A 55 -20.26 -9.80 8.72
CA LEU A 55 -19.87 -8.73 9.64
C LEU A 55 -21.06 -7.81 9.99
N ALA A 56 -21.91 -7.49 9.03
CA ALA A 56 -23.14 -6.74 9.27
C ALA A 56 -24.11 -7.51 10.20
N SER A 57 -24.21 -8.83 10.04
CA SER A 57 -25.00 -9.71 10.92
C SER A 57 -24.43 -9.74 12.34
N LEU A 58 -23.10 -9.81 12.52
CA LEU A 58 -22.44 -9.75 13.83
C LEU A 58 -22.69 -8.42 14.55
N LEU A 59 -22.66 -7.31 13.82
CA LEU A 59 -22.96 -5.97 14.35
C LEU A 59 -24.43 -5.83 14.79
N LEU A 60 -25.37 -6.37 14.02
CA LEU A 60 -26.80 -6.40 14.37
C LEU A 60 -27.09 -7.29 15.59
N GLN A 61 -26.28 -8.32 15.82
CA GLN A 61 -26.41 -9.23 16.97
C GLN A 61 -25.67 -8.77 18.22
N GLY A 62 -24.95 -7.63 18.18
CA GLY A 62 -24.19 -7.11 19.32
C GLY A 62 -23.02 -8.01 19.76
N LYS A 63 -22.61 -8.98 18.93
CA LYS A 63 -21.51 -9.89 19.18
C LYS A 63 -20.29 -9.42 18.40
N LEU A 64 -19.60 -8.40 18.91
CA LEU A 64 -18.21 -8.21 18.52
C LEU A 64 -17.40 -9.39 19.08
N PRO A 65 -16.37 -9.89 18.38
CA PRO A 65 -15.35 -10.68 19.05
C PRO A 65 -14.74 -9.78 20.10
N GLU A 66 -15.10 -10.04 21.35
CA GLU A 66 -14.49 -9.42 22.51
C GLU A 66 -12.99 -9.68 22.35
N GLN A 67 -12.20 -8.62 22.22
CA GLN A 67 -10.76 -8.77 22.37
C GLN A 67 -10.58 -9.21 23.82
N GLU A 68 -10.44 -10.51 24.00
CA GLU A 68 -10.04 -11.12 25.24
C GLU A 68 -8.75 -10.41 25.63
N ALA A 69 -8.87 -9.50 26.60
CA ALA A 69 -7.77 -8.67 27.04
C ALA A 69 -6.64 -9.60 27.40
N LEU A 70 -5.51 -9.47 26.70
CA LEU A 70 -4.27 -10.16 27.04
C LEU A 70 -4.10 -10.06 28.56
N PRO A 71 -4.03 -11.18 29.29
CA PRO A 71 -3.87 -11.13 30.73
C PRO A 71 -2.63 -10.32 31.03
N LEU A 72 -2.79 -9.28 31.86
CA LEU A 72 -1.65 -8.54 32.39
C LEU A 72 -0.72 -9.57 33.04
N PRO A 73 0.59 -9.53 32.76
CA PRO A 73 1.51 -10.49 33.35
C PRO A 73 1.39 -10.39 34.87
N GLU A 74 0.95 -11.50 35.49
CA GLU A 74 1.05 -11.68 36.93
C GLU A 74 2.49 -11.37 37.35
N THR A 75 2.61 -10.56 38.39
CA THR A 75 3.88 -10.13 38.95
C THR A 75 4.83 -11.31 39.07
N ALA A 76 5.90 -11.29 38.28
CA ALA A 76 6.99 -12.24 38.40
C ALA A 76 7.45 -12.31 39.88
N PRO A 77 7.75 -13.49 40.42
CA PRO A 77 8.28 -13.60 41.76
C PRO A 77 9.55 -12.77 41.86
N ALA A 78 9.67 -12.01 42.96
CA ALA A 78 10.83 -11.20 43.29
C ALA A 78 12.10 -12.02 43.07
N THR A 79 12.84 -11.67 42.02
CA THR A 79 14.12 -12.29 41.72
C THR A 79 15.10 -11.83 42.77
N ASP A 80 15.65 -12.80 43.49
CA ASP A 80 16.66 -12.63 44.52
C ASP A 80 17.89 -11.96 43.91
N VAL A 81 18.08 -10.68 44.23
CA VAL A 81 19.17 -9.82 43.71
C VAL A 81 20.55 -10.19 44.30
N ALA A 82 20.66 -11.28 45.07
CA ALA A 82 21.88 -11.68 45.75
C ALA A 82 22.89 -12.49 44.90
N SER A 83 22.62 -12.77 43.62
CA SER A 83 23.51 -13.62 42.79
C SER A 83 24.29 -12.88 41.69
N MET A 84 24.22 -11.55 41.64
CA MET A 84 24.82 -10.76 40.56
C MET A 84 26.29 -10.43 40.84
N GLN A 85 27.18 -11.40 40.67
CA GLN A 85 28.61 -11.17 40.53
C GLN A 85 29.18 -12.00 39.37
N SER A 86 29.97 -11.34 38.55
CA SER A 86 30.84 -11.83 37.46
C SER A 86 30.24 -12.06 36.07
N ALA A 87 29.70 -11.01 35.45
CA ALA A 87 29.74 -10.88 33.99
C ALA A 87 30.29 -9.49 33.63
N ASP A 88 31.46 -9.47 33.00
CA ASP A 88 32.14 -8.26 32.57
C ASP A 88 31.28 -7.53 31.53
N PRO A 89 30.87 -6.26 31.73
CA PRO A 89 30.00 -5.54 30.79
C PRO A 89 30.61 -5.25 29.42
N TRP A 90 31.89 -5.61 29.21
CA TRP A 90 32.67 -5.31 28.01
C TRP A 90 33.33 -6.57 27.41
N SER A 91 32.70 -7.74 27.50
CA SER A 91 33.12 -8.89 26.68
C SER A 91 32.77 -8.63 25.21
N HIS A 92 33.78 -8.41 24.37
CA HIS A 92 33.66 -8.02 22.97
C HIS A 92 33.16 -9.11 21.99
N ASP A 93 32.68 -10.26 22.47
CA ASP A 93 32.45 -11.44 21.61
C ASP A 93 31.02 -11.63 21.09
N THR A 94 30.13 -10.63 21.19
CA THR A 94 28.79 -10.73 20.59
C THR A 94 28.21 -9.38 20.18
N MET A 95 28.97 -8.60 19.42
CA MET A 95 28.34 -7.57 18.59
C MET A 95 27.76 -8.27 17.36
N PRO A 96 26.45 -8.16 17.07
CA PRO A 96 25.95 -8.48 15.75
C PRO A 96 26.74 -7.60 14.77
N VAL A 97 27.19 -8.16 13.66
CA VAL A 97 27.80 -7.39 12.58
C VAL A 97 26.71 -6.45 12.05
N VAL A 98 26.59 -5.28 12.65
CA VAL A 98 25.91 -4.15 12.04
C VAL A 98 26.81 -3.82 10.86
N ARG A 99 26.42 -4.32 9.67
CA ARG A 99 27.04 -3.94 8.41
C ARG A 99 27.13 -2.42 8.45
N MET A 100 28.36 -1.88 8.55
CA MET A 100 28.58 -0.45 8.46
C MET A 100 28.03 -0.03 7.10
N LEU A 101 26.82 0.51 7.07
CA LEU A 101 26.24 1.15 5.90
C LEU A 101 27.18 2.30 5.59
N ASP A 102 27.73 2.32 4.37
CA ASP A 102 28.47 3.50 3.91
C ASP A 102 27.48 4.68 3.99
N PRO A 103 27.75 5.73 4.77
CA PRO A 103 26.85 6.87 4.87
C PRO A 103 26.67 7.63 3.54
N ARG A 104 27.33 7.17 2.47
CA ARG A 104 27.18 7.65 1.08
C ARG A 104 26.41 6.71 0.15
N SER A 105 26.11 5.47 0.55
CA SER A 105 25.28 4.58 -0.27
C SER A 105 23.82 4.94 -0.06
N GLU A 106 23.14 5.36 -1.12
CA GLU A 106 21.68 5.49 -1.10
C GLU A 106 21.04 4.17 -0.68
N PRO A 107 19.91 4.20 0.05
CA PRO A 107 19.20 2.97 0.42
C PRO A 107 18.77 2.21 -0.82
N ASP A 108 18.69 0.89 -0.69
CA ASP A 108 18.18 0.01 -1.74
C ASP A 108 16.77 0.48 -2.17
N PRO A 109 16.46 0.51 -3.47
CA PRO A 109 15.21 1.09 -3.97
C PRO A 109 13.98 0.21 -3.68
N ILE A 110 14.20 -1.06 -3.34
CA ILE A 110 13.18 -2.01 -2.85
C ILE A 110 13.80 -2.97 -1.84
N ASP A 111 13.00 -3.49 -0.91
CA ASP A 111 13.36 -4.64 -0.09
C ASP A 111 12.82 -5.92 -0.74
N ILE A 112 13.67 -6.61 -1.50
CA ILE A 112 13.31 -7.84 -2.23
C ILE A 112 12.76 -8.91 -1.27
N GLN A 113 13.37 -9.08 -0.08
CA GLN A 113 12.97 -10.14 0.85
C GLN A 113 11.62 -9.83 1.49
N ALA A 114 11.38 -8.58 1.88
CA ALA A 114 10.07 -8.16 2.37
C ALA A 114 8.98 -8.32 1.29
N SER A 115 9.29 -7.99 0.03
CA SER A 115 8.35 -8.15 -1.08
C SER A 115 8.01 -9.63 -1.37
N ILE A 116 9.01 -10.52 -1.35
CA ILE A 116 8.79 -11.97 -1.49
C ILE A 116 7.90 -12.50 -0.36
N GLN A 117 8.16 -12.11 0.89
CA GLN A 117 7.36 -12.53 2.04
C GLN A 117 5.92 -12.04 1.94
N ARG A 118 5.72 -10.79 1.49
CA ARG A 118 4.40 -10.21 1.29
C ARG A 118 3.58 -10.94 0.22
N MET A 119 4.23 -11.44 -0.83
CA MET A 119 3.59 -12.13 -1.96
C MET A 119 3.42 -13.64 -1.74
N GLY A 120 3.96 -14.17 -0.65
CA GLY A 120 3.79 -15.58 -0.26
C GLY A 120 4.77 -16.55 -0.92
N GLY A 121 5.83 -16.05 -1.57
CA GLY A 121 6.86 -16.89 -2.17
C GLY A 121 7.57 -16.24 -3.35
N GLU A 122 8.75 -16.78 -3.68
CA GLU A 122 9.61 -16.26 -4.75
C GLU A 122 9.01 -16.44 -6.14
N GLU A 123 8.30 -17.56 -6.39
CA GLU A 123 7.65 -17.86 -7.67
C GLU A 123 6.61 -16.79 -8.05
N ILE A 124 5.67 -16.50 -7.14
CA ILE A 124 4.64 -15.47 -7.32
C ILE A 124 5.30 -14.08 -7.44
N TRP A 125 6.33 -13.82 -6.62
CA TRP A 125 7.04 -12.55 -6.68
C TRP A 125 7.74 -12.32 -8.02
N ASN A 126 8.34 -13.36 -8.61
CA ASN A 126 8.96 -13.28 -9.92
C ASN A 126 7.95 -12.98 -11.03
N GLU A 127 6.77 -13.60 -11.00
CA GLU A 127 5.68 -13.29 -11.93
C GLU A 127 5.22 -11.83 -11.82
N ILE A 128 5.05 -11.34 -10.60
CA ILE A 128 4.64 -9.94 -10.36
C ILE A 128 5.72 -8.96 -10.79
N ILE A 129 7.00 -9.26 -10.55
CA ILE A 129 8.12 -8.42 -11.00
C ILE A 129 8.19 -8.35 -12.53
N GLU A 130 7.94 -9.46 -13.22
CA GLU A 130 7.90 -9.47 -14.69
C GLU A 130 6.77 -8.61 -15.22
N ALA A 131 5.55 -8.76 -14.68
CA ALA A 131 4.43 -7.90 -15.03
C ALA A 131 4.73 -6.42 -14.74
N TRP A 132 5.33 -6.12 -13.58
CA TRP A 132 5.71 -4.77 -13.19
C TRP A 132 6.74 -4.13 -14.15
N LEU A 133 7.77 -4.89 -14.54
CA LEU A 133 8.81 -4.46 -15.49
C LEU A 133 8.24 -4.22 -16.89
N GLU A 134 7.13 -4.87 -17.26
CA GLU A 134 6.43 -4.62 -18.52
C GLU A 134 5.47 -3.42 -18.44
N GLU A 135 4.70 -3.31 -17.35
CA GLU A 135 3.62 -2.33 -17.20
C GLU A 135 4.10 -0.92 -16.87
N VAL A 136 5.06 -0.77 -15.96
CA VAL A 136 5.48 0.56 -15.47
C VAL A 136 6.10 1.42 -16.58
N PRO A 137 7.00 0.92 -17.45
CA PRO A 137 7.52 1.69 -18.58
C PRO A 137 6.43 2.22 -19.52
N GLN A 138 5.38 1.43 -19.74
CA GLN A 138 4.26 1.83 -20.60
C GLN A 138 3.47 2.96 -19.97
N ASN A 139 3.22 2.90 -18.65
CA ASN A 139 2.54 3.97 -17.94
C ASN A 139 3.40 5.23 -17.80
N ILE A 140 4.72 5.11 -17.64
CA ILE A 140 5.67 6.24 -17.69
C ILE A 140 5.60 6.92 -19.06
N ALA A 141 5.62 6.14 -20.15
CA ALA A 141 5.50 6.69 -21.50
C ALA A 141 4.15 7.39 -21.73
N GLN A 142 3.05 6.82 -21.23
CA GLN A 142 1.72 7.45 -21.29
C GLN A 142 1.66 8.75 -20.48
N LEU A 143 2.23 8.77 -19.27
CA LEU A 143 2.32 9.98 -18.45
C LEU A 143 3.10 11.07 -19.17
N ARG A 144 4.26 10.73 -19.76
CA ARG A 144 5.06 11.65 -20.55
C ARG A 144 4.29 12.22 -21.74
N GLN A 145 3.59 11.36 -22.49
CA GLN A 145 2.80 11.80 -23.64
C GLN A 145 1.64 12.70 -23.22
N ALA A 146 0.95 12.36 -22.13
CA ALA A 146 -0.15 13.16 -21.60
C ALA A 146 0.31 14.56 -21.18
N LEU A 147 1.52 14.71 -20.63
CA LEU A 147 2.09 16.02 -20.32
C LEU A 147 2.39 16.85 -21.58
N LEU A 148 2.89 16.23 -22.65
CA LEU A 148 3.10 16.90 -23.93
C LEU A 148 1.78 17.39 -24.55
N GLU A 149 0.71 16.62 -24.38
CA GLU A 149 -0.63 16.94 -24.88
C GLU A 149 -1.44 17.81 -23.90
N GLN A 150 -0.90 18.07 -22.70
CA GLN A 150 -1.58 18.74 -21.59
C GLN A 150 -2.90 18.06 -21.17
N ASP A 151 -3.01 16.75 -21.39
CA ASP A 151 -4.14 15.93 -20.95
C ASP A 151 -3.94 15.48 -19.49
N MET A 152 -4.35 16.35 -18.57
CA MET A 152 -4.16 16.09 -17.13
C MET A 152 -4.99 14.91 -16.60
N GLU A 153 -6.07 14.52 -17.30
CA GLU A 153 -6.89 13.37 -16.90
C GLU A 153 -6.20 12.04 -17.25
N VAL A 154 -5.57 11.96 -18.43
CA VAL A 154 -4.72 10.82 -18.79
C VAL A 154 -3.47 10.79 -17.91
N ALA A 155 -2.85 11.95 -17.63
CA ALA A 155 -1.70 12.03 -16.75
C ALA A 155 -2.03 11.56 -15.32
N GLU A 156 -3.17 11.97 -14.76
CA GLU A 156 -3.64 11.50 -13.43
C GLU A 156 -3.80 9.98 -13.41
N ARG A 157 -4.49 9.41 -14.41
CA ARG A 157 -4.72 7.95 -14.48
C ARG A 157 -3.41 7.18 -14.64
N SER A 158 -2.49 7.68 -15.45
CA SER A 158 -1.17 7.05 -15.64
C SER A 158 -0.37 7.05 -14.33
N ALA A 159 -0.32 8.18 -13.62
CA ALA A 159 0.31 8.28 -12.30
C ALA A 159 -0.35 7.35 -11.27
N HIS A 160 -1.69 7.25 -11.28
CA HIS A 160 -2.43 6.34 -10.41
C HIS A 160 -2.06 4.86 -10.67
N SER A 161 -1.94 4.45 -11.94
CA SER A 161 -1.53 3.09 -12.32
C SER A 161 -0.11 2.79 -11.83
N ILE A 162 0.85 3.69 -12.05
CA ILE A 162 2.24 3.52 -11.59
C ILE A 162 2.29 3.37 -10.07
N LYS A 163 1.53 4.20 -9.33
CA LYS A 163 1.43 4.14 -7.87
C LYS A 163 0.92 2.76 -7.40
N GLY A 164 -0.12 2.24 -8.03
CA GLY A 164 -0.71 0.96 -7.69
C GLY A 164 0.26 -0.20 -7.90
N SER A 165 0.80 -0.31 -9.12
CA SER A 165 1.75 -1.36 -9.50
C SER A 165 3.01 -1.34 -8.62
N SER A 166 3.55 -0.15 -8.32
CA SER A 166 4.73 0.00 -7.47
C SER A 166 4.50 -0.35 -5.99
N ALA A 167 3.25 -0.26 -5.52
CA ALA A 167 2.90 -0.65 -4.15
C ALA A 167 2.95 -2.17 -3.95
N GLU A 168 2.78 -2.94 -5.02
CA GLU A 168 2.81 -4.41 -4.96
C GLU A 168 4.21 -4.89 -4.60
N ILE A 169 5.23 -4.35 -5.27
CA ILE A 169 6.64 -4.72 -5.09
C ILE A 169 7.38 -3.93 -4.00
N LEU A 170 6.66 -3.12 -3.21
CA LEU A 170 7.20 -2.23 -2.17
C LEU A 170 8.23 -1.20 -2.68
N ALA A 171 8.05 -0.69 -3.91
CA ALA A 171 8.84 0.42 -4.43
C ALA A 171 8.30 1.76 -3.89
N GLU A 172 8.61 2.04 -2.62
CA GLU A 172 8.04 3.16 -1.86
C GLU A 172 8.33 4.53 -2.49
N ASP A 173 9.52 4.71 -3.05
CA ASP A 173 9.91 5.99 -3.66
C ASP A 173 9.09 6.28 -4.93
N ILE A 174 8.90 5.28 -5.79
CA ILE A 174 8.05 5.39 -6.98
C ILE A 174 6.59 5.60 -6.57
N GLN A 175 6.10 4.85 -5.58
CA GLN A 175 4.74 4.98 -5.07
C GLN A 175 4.47 6.40 -4.56
N ARG A 176 5.40 6.97 -3.79
CA ARG A 176 5.29 8.31 -3.23
C ARG A 176 5.32 9.39 -4.32
N ALA A 177 6.29 9.31 -5.24
CA ALA A 177 6.41 10.26 -6.34
C ALA A 177 5.16 10.23 -7.25
N SER A 178 4.63 9.04 -7.52
CA SER A 178 3.42 8.83 -8.32
C SER A 178 2.16 9.32 -7.62
N ALA A 179 2.04 9.14 -6.30
CA ALA A 179 0.93 9.71 -5.52
C ALA A 179 0.95 11.25 -5.52
N LEU A 180 2.14 11.86 -5.44
CA LEU A 180 2.30 13.30 -5.57
C LEU A 180 1.95 13.76 -6.99
N ALA A 181 2.38 13.02 -8.03
CA ALA A 181 2.11 13.36 -9.42
C ALA A 181 0.60 13.33 -9.69
N GLU A 182 -0.09 12.28 -9.25
CA GLU A 182 -1.55 12.13 -9.31
C GLU A 182 -2.27 13.34 -8.69
N GLU A 183 -1.83 13.79 -7.51
CA GLU A 183 -2.40 14.97 -6.85
C GLU A 183 -2.10 16.28 -7.61
N GLN A 184 -0.92 16.44 -8.18
CA GLN A 184 -0.58 17.63 -8.97
C GLN A 184 -1.33 17.64 -10.31
N CYS A 185 -1.65 16.48 -10.88
CA CYS A 185 -2.53 16.37 -12.05
C CYS A 185 -3.92 16.93 -11.75
N ARG A 186 -4.53 16.54 -10.61
CA ARG A 186 -5.83 17.09 -10.18
C ARG A 186 -5.82 18.60 -9.98
N ARG A 187 -4.66 19.17 -9.65
CA ARG A 187 -4.46 20.62 -9.47
C ARG A 187 -4.09 21.35 -10.77
N GLY A 188 -3.87 20.64 -11.87
CA GLY A 188 -3.44 21.20 -13.15
C GLY A 188 -2.02 21.78 -13.13
N ASN A 189 -1.15 21.33 -12.21
CA ASN A 189 0.20 21.86 -12.06
C ASN A 189 1.22 21.08 -12.89
N ILE A 190 1.25 21.36 -14.20
CA ILE A 190 2.06 20.63 -15.19
C ILE A 190 3.55 20.60 -14.81
N GLN A 191 4.14 21.74 -14.42
CA GLN A 191 5.57 21.82 -14.11
C GLN A 191 5.96 20.93 -12.92
N SER A 192 5.06 20.81 -11.93
CA SER A 192 5.30 19.91 -10.80
C SER A 192 5.18 18.45 -11.22
N VAL A 193 4.25 18.11 -12.13
CA VAL A 193 4.13 16.75 -12.64
C VAL A 193 5.34 16.37 -13.50
N GLU A 194 5.86 17.28 -14.34
CA GLU A 194 7.10 17.04 -15.10
C GLU A 194 8.29 16.74 -14.19
N SER A 195 8.42 17.48 -13.08
CA SER A 195 9.49 17.24 -12.09
C SER A 195 9.32 15.88 -11.40
N LEU A 196 8.08 15.48 -11.11
CA LEU A 196 7.77 14.19 -10.49
C LEU A 196 7.91 13.03 -11.47
N LEU A 197 7.64 13.24 -12.76
CA LEU A 197 7.90 12.24 -13.81
C LEU A 197 9.40 11.93 -13.89
N ALA A 198 10.26 12.94 -13.88
CA ALA A 198 11.70 12.73 -13.87
C ALA A 198 12.18 11.94 -12.63
N GLU A 199 11.57 12.20 -11.47
CA GLU A 199 11.83 11.41 -10.26
C GLU A 199 11.36 9.96 -10.41
N ILE A 200 10.15 9.73 -10.93
CA ILE A 200 9.62 8.38 -11.18
C ILE A 200 10.53 7.60 -12.12
N GLU A 201 10.99 8.22 -13.22
CA GLU A 201 11.92 7.63 -14.18
C GLU A 201 13.24 7.24 -13.51
N HIS A 202 13.83 8.15 -12.73
CA HIS A 202 15.06 7.89 -12.01
C HIS A 202 14.92 6.72 -11.00
N GLN A 203 13.83 6.70 -10.24
CA GLN A 203 13.60 5.62 -9.27
C GLN A 203 13.31 4.29 -9.96
N PHE A 204 12.62 4.30 -11.11
CA PHE A 204 12.42 3.11 -11.93
C PHE A 204 13.76 2.51 -12.39
N GLU A 205 14.67 3.32 -12.91
CA GLU A 205 16.01 2.89 -13.31
C GLU A 205 16.80 2.28 -12.13
N ARG A 206 16.69 2.88 -10.94
CA ARG A 206 17.32 2.32 -9.72
C ARG A 206 16.76 0.94 -9.40
N VAL A 207 15.44 0.74 -9.46
CA VAL A 207 14.80 -0.56 -9.22
C VAL A 207 15.24 -1.58 -10.26
N GLU A 208 15.23 -1.24 -11.56
CA GLU A 208 15.69 -2.14 -12.62
C GLU A 208 17.13 -2.59 -12.41
N GLN A 209 18.03 -1.65 -12.10
CA GLN A 209 19.42 -1.97 -11.83
C GLN A 209 19.54 -2.89 -10.62
N HIS A 210 18.87 -2.56 -9.52
CA HIS A 210 18.92 -3.36 -8.29
C HIS A 210 18.42 -4.79 -8.52
N LEU A 211 17.33 -4.95 -9.27
CA LEU A 211 16.80 -6.26 -9.65
C LEU A 211 17.77 -7.03 -10.55
N SER A 212 18.44 -6.37 -11.51
CA SER A 212 19.41 -7.06 -12.38
C SER A 212 20.58 -7.69 -11.60
N GLU A 213 20.93 -7.12 -10.45
CA GLU A 213 22.03 -7.54 -9.59
C GLU A 213 21.61 -8.54 -8.50
N HIS A 214 20.41 -8.38 -7.93
CA HIS A 214 19.99 -9.06 -6.69
C HIS A 214 18.76 -9.96 -6.85
N ARG A 215 18.13 -10.01 -8.03
CA ARG A 215 16.95 -10.86 -8.27
C ARG A 215 17.32 -12.36 -8.12
N PRO A 216 16.62 -13.11 -7.26
CA PRO A 216 16.84 -14.54 -7.12
C PRO A 216 16.38 -15.30 -8.38
N ARG A 217 16.97 -16.48 -8.64
CA ARG A 217 16.84 -17.25 -9.87
C ARG A 217 16.09 -18.56 -9.67
#